data_AF-A0A966YFM1-F1
#
_entry.id   AF-A0A966YFM1-F1
#
_cell.length_a   1.000
_cell.length_b   1.000
_cell.length_c   1.000
_cell.angle_alpha   90.00
_cell.angle_beta   90.00
_cell.angle_gamma   90.00
#
_symmetry.space_group_name_H-M   'P 1'
#
loop_
_entity.id
_entity.type
_entity.pdbx_description
1 polymer ?
#
loop_
_entity_poly.entity_id
_entity_poly.type
_entity_poly.pdbx_seq_one_letter_code
_entity_poly.pdbx_strand_id
1 'polypeptide(L)'
;MFRLLFIEEPAEQTATRSLRYDEQASILDAVQGQAQSINGRLSSRDRHKLDQYFTAIREVEQSLAREKAWLSRPRPQVEMAEPQDGTVSQQLPILFDLVALALETDSTRVATIEIPGSFDTGAMGIEEKGYHGYSHHGKDPTLMAGMRKVERYQLQQLARFLGKLRASDLLDTTHVLFGSGMSDGSAHTNKSLPVLVAGGGHRHQTHVTMPAAEGRRVPLSNLYLTL
;
A
#
# COMPACT_ATOMS: atom_id res chain seq x y z
N MET A 1 1.88 7.39 -11.22
CA MET A 1 0.94 6.26 -11.02
C MET A 1 -0.13 6.20 -12.11
N PHE A 2 -0.92 7.26 -12.34
CA PHE A 2 -1.98 7.29 -13.36
C PHE A 2 -1.54 6.76 -14.74
N ARG A 3 -0.45 7.31 -15.31
CA ARG A 3 0.09 6.83 -16.60
C ARG A 3 0.42 5.34 -16.63
N LEU A 4 0.99 4.83 -15.54
CA LEU A 4 1.34 3.41 -15.41
C LEU A 4 0.12 2.49 -15.37
N LEU A 5 -1.08 3.00 -15.09
CA LEU A 5 -2.32 2.21 -15.03
C LEU A 5 -3.16 2.36 -16.29
N PHE A 6 -3.27 3.59 -16.82
CA PHE A 6 -4.31 3.95 -17.78
C PHE A 6 -3.80 4.47 -19.13
N ILE A 7 -2.49 4.70 -19.29
CA ILE A 7 -1.93 5.22 -20.55
C ILE A 7 -1.17 4.11 -21.28
N GLU A 8 -1.56 3.88 -22.53
CA GLU A 8 -0.87 3.00 -23.47
C GLU A 8 0.52 3.58 -23.81
N GLU A 9 1.56 2.76 -23.68
CA GLU A 9 2.91 3.14 -24.10
C GLU A 9 3.07 2.95 -25.62
N PRO A 10 3.86 3.78 -26.30
CA PRO A 10 4.16 3.58 -27.72
C PRO A 10 4.77 2.20 -27.98
N ALA A 11 4.41 1.57 -29.10
CA ALA A 11 4.83 0.20 -29.43
C ALA A 11 6.35 -0.01 -29.39
N GLU A 12 7.14 1.00 -29.79
CA GLU A 12 8.60 0.97 -29.74
C GLU A 12 9.14 0.87 -28.30
N GLN A 13 8.53 1.58 -27.36
CA GLN A 13 8.93 1.54 -25.94
C GLN A 13 8.56 0.20 -25.31
N THR A 14 7.38 -0.32 -25.63
CA THR A 14 6.94 -1.66 -25.21
C THR A 14 7.89 -2.75 -25.74
N ALA A 15 8.27 -2.67 -27.02
CA ALA A 15 9.22 -3.61 -27.63
C ALA A 15 10.60 -3.54 -26.96
N THR A 16 11.10 -2.33 -26.71
CA THR A 16 12.38 -2.13 -26.00
C THR A 16 12.36 -2.72 -24.59
N ARG A 17 11.26 -2.53 -23.84
CA ARG A 17 11.09 -3.14 -22.52
C ARG A 17 11.02 -4.66 -22.58
N SER A 18 10.30 -5.21 -23.55
CA SER A 18 10.23 -6.67 -23.74
C SER A 18 11.62 -7.27 -23.96
N LEU A 19 12.44 -6.66 -24.83
CA LEU A 19 13.81 -7.11 -25.08
C LEU A 19 14.67 -7.05 -23.81
N ARG A 20 14.56 -5.97 -23.04
CA ARG A 20 15.26 -5.84 -21.76
C ARG A 20 14.85 -6.92 -20.76
N TYR A 21 13.56 -7.29 -20.71
CA TYR A 21 13.09 -8.37 -19.86
C TYR A 21 13.62 -9.73 -20.32
N ASP A 22 13.74 -9.96 -21.62
CA ASP A 22 14.35 -11.20 -22.15
C ASP A 22 15.85 -11.29 -21.81
N GLU A 23 16.57 -10.18 -21.88
CA GLU A 23 17.97 -10.11 -21.44
C GLU A 23 18.11 -10.38 -19.94
N GLN A 24 17.27 -9.78 -19.10
CA GLN A 24 17.28 -10.01 -17.65
C GLN A 24 16.97 -11.47 -17.31
N ALA A 25 16.03 -12.11 -18.00
CA ALA A 25 15.73 -13.52 -17.81
C ALA A 25 16.95 -14.40 -18.15
N SER A 26 17.62 -14.12 -19.27
CA SER A 26 18.84 -14.84 -19.67
C SER A 26 19.98 -14.70 -18.65
N ILE A 27 20.15 -13.50 -18.08
CA ILE A 27 21.14 -13.27 -17.01
C ILE A 27 20.78 -14.09 -15.76
N LEU A 28 19.51 -14.13 -15.36
CA LEU A 28 19.06 -14.90 -14.20
C LEU A 28 19.26 -16.41 -14.42
N ASP A 29 18.97 -16.93 -15.61
CA ASP A 29 19.22 -18.32 -15.98
C ASP A 29 20.72 -18.66 -15.88
N ALA A 30 21.59 -17.79 -16.38
CA ALA A 30 23.04 -17.98 -16.30
C ALA A 30 23.55 -17.99 -14.85
N VAL A 31 23.06 -17.06 -14.02
CA VAL A 31 23.40 -16.98 -12.58
C VAL A 31 22.88 -18.22 -11.84
N GLN A 32 21.67 -18.67 -12.14
CA GLN A 32 21.09 -19.88 -11.56
C GLN A 32 21.92 -21.12 -11.92
N GLY A 33 22.32 -21.27 -13.20
CA GLY A 33 23.18 -22.36 -13.65
C GLY A 33 24.56 -22.36 -12.96
N GLN A 34 25.17 -21.19 -12.78
CA GLN A 34 26.43 -21.06 -12.04
C GLN A 34 26.27 -21.45 -10.57
N ALA A 35 25.23 -20.95 -9.91
CA ALA A 35 24.94 -21.30 -8.52
C ALA A 35 24.69 -22.81 -8.35
N GLN A 36 23.98 -23.45 -9.29
CA GLN A 36 23.75 -24.91 -9.26
C GLN A 36 25.05 -25.71 -9.38
N SER A 37 25.99 -25.26 -10.22
CA SER A 37 27.30 -25.92 -10.37
C SER A 37 28.14 -25.93 -9.09
N ILE A 38 27.97 -24.91 -8.23
CA ILE A 38 28.69 -24.77 -6.96
C ILE A 38 28.01 -25.59 -5.86
N ASN A 39 26.68 -25.77 -5.91
CA ASN A 39 25.88 -26.46 -4.89
C ASN A 39 26.42 -27.86 -4.54
N GLY A 40 26.86 -28.62 -5.55
CA GLY A 40 27.44 -29.96 -5.37
C GLY A 40 28.75 -30.01 -4.57
N ARG A 41 29.42 -28.86 -4.42
CA ARG A 41 30.75 -28.72 -3.77
C ARG A 41 30.68 -28.07 -2.39
N LEU A 42 29.50 -27.66 -1.94
CA LEU A 42 29.30 -26.92 -0.70
C LEU A 42 28.99 -27.81 0.50
N SER A 43 29.37 -27.31 1.68
CA SER A 43 28.97 -27.85 2.98
C SER A 43 27.46 -27.69 3.22
N SER A 44 26.85 -28.50 4.09
CA SER A 44 25.41 -28.42 4.39
C SER A 44 24.97 -27.03 4.88
N ARG A 45 25.83 -26.31 5.60
CA ARG A 45 25.55 -24.95 6.08
C ARG A 45 25.50 -23.94 4.93
N ASP A 46 26.41 -24.07 3.97
CA ASP A 46 26.50 -23.15 2.83
C ASP A 46 25.40 -23.42 1.80
N ARG A 47 24.96 -24.68 1.67
CA ARG A 47 23.78 -25.04 0.86
C ARG A 47 22.53 -24.30 1.31
N HIS A 48 22.31 -24.16 2.62
CA HIS A 48 21.14 -23.43 3.13
C HIS A 48 21.14 -21.93 2.73
N LYS A 49 22.31 -21.28 2.72
CA LYS A 49 22.42 -19.90 2.21
C LYS A 49 22.20 -19.84 0.70
N LEU A 50 22.70 -20.83 -0.03
CA LEU A 50 22.50 -20.91 -1.48
C LEU A 50 21.03 -21.15 -1.84
N ASP A 51 20.29 -21.93 -1.03
CA ASP A 51 18.85 -22.13 -1.20
C ASP A 51 18.06 -20.83 -1.01
N GLN A 52 18.43 -20.00 -0.03
CA GLN A 52 17.86 -18.66 0.14
C GLN A 52 18.13 -17.78 -1.08
N TYR A 53 19.35 -17.85 -1.64
CA TYR A 53 19.70 -17.14 -2.86
C TYR A 53 18.89 -17.62 -4.07
N PHE A 54 18.70 -18.93 -4.26
CA PHE A 54 17.84 -19.47 -5.31
C PHE A 54 16.39 -19.04 -5.16
N THR A 55 15.90 -18.96 -3.92
CA THR A 55 14.55 -18.46 -3.63
C THR A 55 14.41 -17.00 -4.09
N ALA A 56 15.37 -16.15 -3.74
CA ALA A 56 15.38 -14.75 -4.18
C ALA A 56 15.46 -14.62 -5.71
N ILE A 57 16.29 -15.42 -6.40
CA ILE A 57 16.33 -15.44 -7.87
C ILE A 57 14.95 -15.79 -8.44
N ARG A 58 14.33 -16.85 -7.92
CA ARG A 58 13.01 -17.29 -8.39
C ARG A 58 11.93 -16.24 -8.19
N GLU A 59 11.97 -15.48 -7.09
CA GLU A 59 11.05 -14.37 -6.85
C GLU A 59 11.23 -13.26 -7.90
N VAL A 60 12.48 -12.95 -8.28
CA VAL A 60 12.78 -11.99 -9.35
C VAL A 60 12.30 -12.50 -10.70
N GLU A 61 12.55 -13.76 -11.05
CA GLU A 61 12.06 -14.40 -12.29
C GLU A 61 10.54 -14.31 -12.39
N GLN A 62 9.83 -14.63 -11.31
CA GLN A 62 8.37 -14.53 -11.26
C GLN A 62 7.89 -13.08 -11.39
N SER A 63 8.61 -12.12 -10.80
CA SER A 63 8.28 -10.70 -10.96
C SER A 63 8.45 -10.25 -12.41
N LEU A 64 9.55 -10.63 -13.03
CA LEU A 64 9.85 -10.33 -14.43
C LEU A 64 8.82 -10.92 -15.38
N ALA A 65 8.42 -12.18 -15.16
CA ALA A 65 7.37 -12.83 -15.93
C ALA A 65 6.02 -12.12 -15.80
N ARG A 66 5.66 -11.66 -14.60
CA ARG A 66 4.45 -10.84 -14.38
C ARG A 66 4.54 -9.51 -15.11
N GLU A 67 5.65 -8.79 -15.00
CA GLU A 67 5.85 -7.51 -15.68
C GLU A 67 5.77 -7.65 -17.21
N LYS A 68 6.38 -8.70 -17.77
CA LYS A 68 6.29 -8.98 -19.21
C LYS A 68 4.85 -9.28 -19.63
N ALA A 69 4.10 -10.05 -18.84
CA ALA A 69 2.69 -10.31 -19.11
C ALA A 69 1.82 -9.04 -19.05
N TRP A 70 2.21 -8.04 -18.26
CA TRP A 70 1.52 -6.74 -18.22
C TRP A 70 1.78 -5.88 -19.45
N LEU A 71 2.90 -6.06 -20.17
CA LEU A 71 3.19 -5.29 -21.40
C LEU A 71 2.16 -5.52 -22.51
N SER A 72 1.55 -6.71 -22.56
CA SER A 72 0.57 -7.07 -23.59
C SER A 72 -0.88 -6.91 -23.13
N ARG A 73 -1.12 -6.51 -21.88
CA ARG A 73 -2.47 -6.24 -21.38
C ARG A 73 -2.92 -4.84 -21.82
N PRO A 74 -4.05 -4.73 -22.55
CA PRO A 74 -4.60 -3.43 -22.91
C PRO A 74 -4.90 -2.58 -21.68
N ARG A 75 -4.61 -1.29 -21.73
CA ARG A 75 -4.91 -0.37 -20.63
C ARG A 75 -6.40 -0.01 -20.63
N PRO A 76 -7.09 -0.10 -19.47
CA PRO A 76 -8.48 0.29 -19.39
C PRO A 76 -8.63 1.79 -19.64
N GLN A 77 -9.69 2.17 -20.35
CA GLN A 77 -10.03 3.56 -20.59
C GLN A 77 -10.85 4.08 -19.41
N VAL A 78 -10.45 5.24 -18.87
CA VAL A 78 -11.13 5.90 -17.75
C VAL A 78 -11.42 7.35 -18.09
N GLU A 79 -12.51 7.90 -17.54
CA GLU A 79 -12.88 9.31 -17.75
C GLU A 79 -12.02 10.30 -16.93
N MET A 80 -11.23 9.80 -15.98
CA MET A 80 -10.38 10.63 -15.14
C MET A 80 -9.27 11.28 -15.97
N ALA A 81 -9.20 12.61 -15.93
CA ALA A 81 -8.08 13.36 -16.49
C ALA A 81 -6.77 13.05 -15.74
N GLU A 82 -5.63 13.14 -16.43
CA GLU A 82 -4.33 12.95 -15.78
C GLU A 82 -4.17 13.95 -14.62
N PRO A 83 -3.97 13.46 -13.37
CA PRO A 83 -3.87 14.34 -12.22
C PRO A 83 -2.57 15.15 -12.28
N GLN A 84 -2.65 16.39 -11.79
CA GLN A 84 -1.50 17.26 -11.61
C GLN A 84 -0.78 16.92 -10.29
N ASP A 85 0.52 17.19 -10.25
CA ASP A 85 1.29 17.13 -9.01
C ASP A 85 0.83 18.22 -8.03
N GLY A 86 0.97 17.94 -6.73
CA GLY A 86 0.50 18.81 -5.67
C GLY A 86 1.05 18.41 -4.33
N THR A 87 0.60 19.06 -3.26
CA THR A 87 0.96 18.69 -1.90
C THR A 87 0.34 17.35 -1.49
N VAL A 88 0.84 16.74 -0.42
CA VAL A 88 0.35 15.43 0.04
C VAL A 88 -1.15 15.47 0.34
N SER A 89 -1.62 16.57 0.95
CA SER A 89 -3.04 16.76 1.24
C SER A 89 -3.89 16.84 -0.03
N GLN A 90 -3.39 17.45 -1.11
CA GLN A 90 -4.06 17.51 -2.41
C GLN A 90 -4.01 16.16 -3.14
N GLN A 91 -2.91 15.41 -2.98
CA GLN A 91 -2.72 14.11 -3.62
C GLN A 91 -3.51 12.98 -2.94
N LEU A 92 -3.73 13.01 -1.62
CA LEU A 92 -4.47 11.96 -0.91
C LEU A 92 -5.83 11.61 -1.54
N PRO A 93 -6.74 12.57 -1.82
CA PRO A 93 -7.99 12.25 -2.50
C PRO A 93 -7.76 11.65 -3.90
N ILE A 94 -6.79 12.16 -4.66
CA ILE A 94 -6.44 11.64 -5.98
C ILE A 94 -5.96 10.18 -5.88
N LEU A 95 -5.10 9.86 -4.90
CA LEU A 95 -4.62 8.49 -4.69
C LEU A 95 -5.78 7.54 -4.39
N PHE A 96 -6.73 7.94 -3.55
CA PHE A 96 -7.94 7.14 -3.32
C PHE A 96 -8.80 6.98 -4.58
N ASP A 97 -8.95 8.02 -5.39
CA ASP A 97 -9.67 7.93 -6.67
C ASP A 97 -9.00 6.96 -7.63
N LEU A 98 -7.67 7.01 -7.73
CA LEU A 98 -6.88 6.10 -8.55
C LEU A 98 -7.00 4.65 -8.08
N VAL A 99 -6.99 4.40 -6.77
CA VAL A 99 -7.20 3.05 -6.22
C VAL A 99 -8.61 2.54 -6.54
N ALA A 100 -9.64 3.38 -6.39
CA ALA A 100 -11.01 2.98 -6.73
C ALA A 100 -11.12 2.59 -8.21
N LEU A 101 -10.58 3.41 -9.11
CA LEU A 101 -10.55 3.11 -10.55
C LEU A 101 -9.72 1.86 -10.87
N ALA A 102 -8.59 1.67 -10.19
CA ALA A 102 -7.74 0.50 -10.40
C ALA A 102 -8.44 -0.80 -9.98
N LEU A 103 -9.28 -0.75 -8.93
CA LEU A 103 -10.11 -1.88 -8.50
C LEU A 103 -11.27 -2.11 -9.46
N GLU A 104 -11.96 -1.05 -9.87
CA GLU A 104 -13.10 -1.08 -10.81
C GLU A 104 -12.72 -1.63 -12.18
N THR A 105 -11.53 -1.26 -12.66
CA THR A 105 -11.00 -1.71 -13.95
C THR A 105 -10.22 -3.03 -13.88
N ASP A 106 -10.18 -3.68 -12.71
CA ASP A 106 -9.39 -4.88 -12.46
C ASP A 106 -7.89 -4.74 -12.81
N SER A 107 -7.37 -3.52 -12.67
CA SER A 107 -5.95 -3.21 -12.88
C SER A 107 -5.07 -3.73 -11.73
N THR A 108 -5.65 -3.89 -10.53
CA THR A 108 -4.98 -4.53 -9.40
C THR A 108 -6.00 -5.20 -8.48
N ARG A 109 -5.55 -6.23 -7.74
CA ARG A 109 -6.31 -6.86 -6.65
C ARG A 109 -6.00 -6.28 -5.28
N VAL A 110 -4.86 -5.59 -5.14
CA VAL A 110 -4.34 -5.10 -3.86
C VAL A 110 -3.76 -3.70 -4.06
N ALA A 111 -4.02 -2.81 -3.11
CA ALA A 111 -3.43 -1.49 -3.04
C ALA A 111 -3.05 -1.15 -1.59
N THR A 112 -1.94 -0.43 -1.41
CA THR A 112 -1.49 0.05 -0.11
C THR A 112 -1.13 1.53 -0.25
N ILE A 113 -1.66 2.35 0.66
CA ILE A 113 -1.37 3.78 0.73
C ILE A 113 -0.78 4.06 2.10
N GLU A 114 0.41 4.65 2.12
CA GLU A 114 0.99 5.26 3.31
C GLU A 114 0.64 6.75 3.29
N ILE A 115 0.11 7.26 4.41
CA ILE A 115 -0.03 8.70 4.62
C ILE A 115 1.19 9.15 5.43
N PRO A 116 2.12 9.91 4.82
CA PRO A 116 3.41 10.18 5.45
C PRO A 116 3.27 11.15 6.63
N GLY A 117 4.18 11.05 7.60
CA GLY A 117 4.24 12.01 8.71
C GLY A 117 4.54 13.45 8.27
N SER A 118 5.11 13.64 7.07
CA SER A 118 5.32 14.94 6.43
C SER A 118 4.07 15.51 5.74
N PHE A 119 2.89 14.93 5.99
CA PHE A 119 1.62 15.43 5.48
C PHE A 119 1.45 16.92 5.80
N ASP A 120 1.29 17.74 4.76
CA ASP A 120 1.20 19.19 4.87
C ASP A 120 -0.09 19.62 5.59
N THR A 121 0.05 20.61 6.46
CA THR A 121 -1.05 21.04 7.35
C THR A 121 -1.64 22.40 7.01
N GLY A 122 -0.96 23.19 6.18
CA GLY A 122 -1.38 24.50 5.71
C GLY A 122 -2.70 24.45 4.95
N ALA A 123 -2.95 23.37 4.19
CA ALA A 123 -4.24 23.15 3.51
C ALA A 123 -5.44 23.03 4.47
N MET A 124 -5.19 22.78 5.76
CA MET A 124 -6.22 22.70 6.81
C MET A 124 -6.39 24.01 7.59
N GLY A 125 -5.77 25.10 7.12
CA GLY A 125 -5.83 26.42 7.76
C GLY A 125 -5.22 26.42 9.17
N ILE A 126 -4.14 25.66 9.35
CA ILE A 126 -3.34 25.62 10.58
C ILE A 126 -1.87 25.85 10.26
N GLU A 127 -1.07 26.10 11.29
CA GLU A 127 0.37 26.29 11.14
C GLU A 127 1.01 25.10 10.43
N GLU A 128 1.97 25.38 9.53
CA GLU A 128 2.70 24.34 8.82
C GLU A 128 3.75 23.70 9.73
N LYS A 129 3.37 22.61 10.40
CA LYS A 129 4.27 21.80 11.24
C LYS A 129 4.39 20.37 10.72
N GLY A 130 3.62 20.01 9.69
CA GLY A 130 3.41 18.62 9.27
C GLY A 130 2.64 17.80 10.30
N TYR A 131 2.06 16.67 9.88
CA TYR A 131 1.38 15.75 10.80
C TYR A 131 2.30 15.29 11.95
N HIS A 132 3.57 15.01 11.66
CA HIS A 132 4.56 14.58 12.65
C HIS A 132 4.78 15.61 13.77
N GLY A 133 4.88 16.90 13.42
CA GLY A 133 5.02 17.98 14.40
C GLY A 133 3.82 18.06 15.35
N TYR A 134 2.61 17.88 14.82
CA TYR A 134 1.40 17.79 15.63
C TYR A 134 1.31 16.50 16.45
N SER A 135 1.96 15.41 16.02
CA SER A 135 2.00 14.16 16.78
C SER A 135 2.76 14.20 18.08
N HIS A 136 3.75 15.07 18.19
CA HIS A 136 4.47 15.34 19.45
C HIS A 136 3.73 16.37 20.31
N HIS A 137 2.42 16.22 20.48
CA HIS A 137 1.59 17.26 21.09
C HIS A 137 1.89 17.51 22.57
N GLY A 138 2.44 16.57 23.33
CA GLY A 138 2.78 16.79 24.75
C GLY A 138 1.58 17.18 25.62
N LYS A 139 0.36 16.81 25.18
CA LYS A 139 -0.95 17.27 25.72
C LYS A 139 -1.27 18.76 25.53
N ASP A 140 -0.52 19.46 24.67
CA ASP A 140 -0.84 20.82 24.27
C ASP A 140 -2.20 20.85 23.52
N PRO A 141 -3.18 21.65 23.99
CA PRO A 141 -4.52 21.65 23.41
C PRO A 141 -4.56 22.21 21.98
N THR A 142 -3.64 23.11 21.62
CA THR A 142 -3.51 23.69 20.28
C THR A 142 -3.00 22.65 19.30
N LEU A 143 -1.95 21.92 19.67
CA LEU A 143 -1.39 20.85 18.85
C LEU A 143 -2.39 19.71 18.67
N MET A 144 -3.08 19.29 19.75
CA MET A 144 -4.13 18.29 19.66
C MET A 144 -5.31 18.74 18.78
N ALA A 145 -5.68 20.03 18.81
CA ALA A 145 -6.71 20.55 17.93
C ALA A 145 -6.27 20.56 16.46
N GLY A 146 -5.01 20.89 16.19
CA GLY A 146 -4.41 20.80 14.86
C GLY A 146 -4.41 19.36 14.33
N MET A 147 -3.92 18.41 15.12
CA MET A 147 -3.96 16.98 14.78
C MET A 147 -5.37 16.50 14.42
N ARG A 148 -6.38 16.83 15.25
CA ARG A 148 -7.77 16.46 14.97
C ARG A 148 -8.30 17.03 13.65
N LYS A 149 -7.83 18.19 13.20
CA LYS A 149 -8.20 18.72 11.87
C LYS A 149 -7.61 17.87 10.75
N VAL A 150 -6.34 17.49 10.86
CA VAL A 150 -5.65 16.66 9.86
C VAL A 150 -6.27 15.27 9.79
N GLU A 151 -6.48 14.61 10.93
CA GLU A 151 -7.07 13.27 10.98
C GLU A 151 -8.51 13.26 10.47
N ARG A 152 -9.29 14.31 10.79
CA ARG A 152 -10.64 14.48 10.23
C ARG A 152 -10.60 14.58 8.72
N TYR A 153 -9.65 15.32 8.14
CA TYR A 153 -9.51 15.40 6.69
C TYR A 153 -9.19 14.03 6.08
N GLN A 154 -8.22 13.30 6.65
CA GLN A 154 -7.86 11.96 6.16
C GLN A 154 -9.05 11.00 6.20
N LEU A 155 -9.82 10.99 7.30
CA LEU A 155 -11.03 10.19 7.44
C LEU A 155 -12.16 10.64 6.50
N GLN A 156 -12.28 11.93 6.19
CA GLN A 156 -13.21 12.41 5.16
C GLN A 156 -12.84 11.88 3.78
N GLN A 157 -11.56 11.83 3.43
CA GLN A 157 -11.12 11.25 2.15
C GLN A 157 -11.33 9.74 2.10
N LEU A 158 -11.10 9.03 3.22
CA LEU A 158 -11.45 7.61 3.35
C LEU A 158 -12.97 7.39 3.18
N ALA A 159 -13.82 8.21 3.81
CA ALA A 159 -15.26 8.10 3.66
C ALA A 159 -15.71 8.32 2.20
N ARG A 160 -15.11 9.29 1.50
CA ARG A 160 -15.33 9.50 0.06
C ARG A 160 -14.92 8.29 -0.76
N PHE A 161 -13.77 7.68 -0.46
CA PHE A 161 -13.29 6.46 -1.09
C PHE A 161 -14.26 5.28 -0.90
N LEU A 162 -14.70 5.02 0.33
CA LEU A 162 -15.69 3.98 0.62
C LEU A 162 -17.02 4.24 -0.09
N GLY A 163 -17.43 5.50 -0.19
CA GLY A 163 -18.60 5.92 -0.98
C GLY A 163 -18.47 5.58 -2.47
N LYS A 164 -17.28 5.74 -3.04
CA LYS A 164 -16.99 5.35 -4.43
C LYS A 164 -17.03 3.85 -4.63
N LEU A 165 -16.40 3.08 -3.75
CA LEU A 165 -16.49 1.61 -3.81
C LEU A 165 -17.94 1.14 -3.72
N ARG A 166 -18.77 1.80 -2.90
CA ARG A 166 -20.19 1.48 -2.81
C ARG A 166 -20.95 1.82 -4.10
N ALA A 167 -20.64 2.96 -4.71
CA ALA A 167 -21.31 3.40 -5.94
C ALA A 167 -21.00 2.50 -7.16
N SER A 168 -19.84 1.84 -7.17
CA SER A 168 -19.44 0.86 -8.19
C SER A 168 -19.67 -0.60 -7.77
N ASP A 169 -20.49 -0.86 -6.73
CA ASP A 169 -20.79 -2.21 -6.21
C ASP A 169 -19.56 -3.05 -5.79
N LEU A 170 -18.44 -2.39 -5.44
CA LEU A 170 -17.18 -3.01 -5.02
C LEU A 170 -17.00 -3.09 -3.50
N LEU A 171 -17.76 -2.31 -2.72
CA LEU A 171 -17.54 -2.22 -1.28
C LEU A 171 -17.68 -3.58 -0.59
N ASP A 172 -18.69 -4.36 -0.95
CA ASP A 172 -18.93 -5.67 -0.33
C ASP A 172 -17.94 -6.74 -0.78
N THR A 173 -17.19 -6.52 -1.86
CA THR A 173 -16.16 -7.45 -2.36
C THR A 173 -14.73 -6.99 -2.08
N THR A 174 -14.55 -5.83 -1.44
CA THR A 174 -13.24 -5.23 -1.18
C THR A 174 -13.00 -5.06 0.31
N HIS A 175 -11.92 -5.66 0.82
CA HIS A 175 -11.51 -5.47 2.21
C HIS A 175 -10.71 -4.17 2.33
N VAL A 176 -11.17 -3.24 3.16
CA VAL A 176 -10.47 -1.98 3.42
C VAL A 176 -10.02 -1.95 4.87
N LEU A 177 -8.71 -1.93 5.07
CA LEU A 177 -8.07 -1.75 6.37
C LEU A 177 -7.43 -0.36 6.44
N PHE A 178 -7.79 0.43 7.45
CA PHE A 178 -7.24 1.77 7.68
C PHE A 178 -6.89 1.96 9.14
N GLY A 179 -5.72 2.51 9.45
CA GLY A 179 -5.32 2.73 10.84
C GLY A 179 -3.87 3.18 10.99
N SER A 180 -3.39 3.12 12.23
CA SER A 180 -2.03 3.51 12.60
C SER A 180 -1.37 2.44 13.46
N GLY A 181 -0.05 2.33 13.36
CA GLY A 181 0.79 1.52 14.25
C GLY A 181 0.98 2.13 15.64
N MET A 182 0.47 3.33 15.88
CA MET A 182 0.47 4.02 17.17
C MET A 182 -0.92 4.55 17.51
N SER A 183 -1.33 4.42 18.78
CA SER A 183 -2.58 4.99 19.28
C SER A 183 -2.45 6.42 19.78
N ASP A 184 -1.25 6.81 20.22
CA ASP A 184 -0.90 8.17 20.58
C ASP A 184 0.57 8.38 20.17
N GLY A 185 0.76 9.29 19.22
CA GLY A 185 2.07 9.62 18.67
C GLY A 185 2.97 10.37 19.66
N SER A 186 2.41 11.10 20.63
CA SER A 186 3.20 11.85 21.63
C SER A 186 3.78 10.92 22.69
N ALA A 187 3.05 9.87 23.04
CA ALA A 187 3.49 8.85 23.99
C ALA A 187 4.18 7.65 23.30
N HIS A 188 4.24 7.63 21.97
CA HIS A 188 4.79 6.51 21.17
C HIS A 188 4.18 5.15 21.56
N THR A 189 2.90 5.12 21.91
CA THR A 189 2.24 3.90 22.40
C THR A 189 1.62 3.11 21.25
N ASN A 190 1.84 1.80 21.29
CA ASN A 190 1.25 0.82 20.38
C ASN A 190 0.12 0.00 21.04
N LYS A 191 -0.40 0.46 22.19
CA LYS A 191 -1.53 -0.18 22.89
C LYS A 191 -2.86 0.38 22.37
N SER A 192 -3.87 -0.46 22.20
CA SER A 192 -5.20 -0.04 21.74
C SER A 192 -5.17 0.73 20.41
N LEU A 193 -4.56 0.10 19.41
CA LEU A 193 -4.37 0.70 18.08
C LEU A 193 -5.71 1.10 17.42
N PRO A 194 -5.80 2.28 16.80
CA PRO A 194 -6.96 2.69 16.05
C PRO A 194 -6.94 1.98 14.70
N VAL A 195 -7.82 0.99 14.53
CA VAL A 195 -7.97 0.20 13.31
C VAL A 195 -9.42 0.18 12.89
N LEU A 196 -9.66 0.51 11.62
CA LEU A 196 -10.94 0.45 10.94
C LEU A 196 -10.89 -0.64 9.87
N VAL A 197 -11.89 -1.50 9.88
CA VAL A 197 -12.16 -2.47 8.81
C VAL A 197 -13.49 -2.09 8.18
N ALA A 198 -13.53 -2.01 6.85
CA ALA A 198 -14.73 -1.74 6.07
C ALA A 198 -14.79 -2.65 4.84
N GLY A 199 -15.99 -2.82 4.29
CA GLY A 199 -16.22 -3.64 3.09
C GLY A 199 -16.07 -5.15 3.33
N GLY A 200 -15.82 -5.92 2.27
CA GLY A 200 -15.57 -7.36 2.32
C GLY A 200 -16.78 -8.22 2.72
N GLY A 201 -17.99 -7.64 2.77
CA GLY A 201 -19.23 -8.37 3.03
C GLY A 201 -19.33 -8.93 4.45
N HIS A 202 -18.50 -8.47 5.37
CA HIS A 202 -18.51 -8.94 6.75
C HIS A 202 -19.74 -8.45 7.52
N ARG A 203 -20.06 -9.16 8.60
CA ARG A 203 -20.98 -8.66 9.64
C ARG A 203 -20.25 -7.63 10.51
N HIS A 204 -20.12 -6.42 9.98
CA HIS A 204 -19.44 -5.32 10.65
C HIS A 204 -20.09 -5.00 12.00
N GLN A 205 -19.24 -4.75 12.98
CA GLN A 205 -19.62 -4.12 14.25
C GLN A 205 -19.26 -2.64 14.17
N THR A 206 -19.83 -1.82 15.06
CA THR A 206 -19.53 -0.38 15.08
C THR A 206 -18.18 -0.11 15.75
N HIS A 207 -18.15 -0.07 17.08
CA HIS A 207 -16.94 0.17 17.86
C HIS A 207 -16.67 -1.03 18.76
N VAL A 208 -15.50 -1.64 18.60
CA VAL A 208 -15.07 -2.77 19.42
C VAL A 208 -13.81 -2.39 20.17
N THR A 209 -13.87 -2.45 21.50
CA THR A 209 -12.70 -2.21 22.37
C THR A 209 -12.08 -3.54 22.77
N MET A 210 -10.80 -3.74 22.45
CA MET A 210 -10.07 -4.93 22.89
C MET A 210 -9.70 -4.84 24.38
N PRO A 211 -9.58 -5.97 25.10
CA PRO A 211 -9.17 -5.95 26.51
C PRO A 211 -7.78 -5.32 26.70
N ALA A 212 -7.66 -4.41 27.68
CA ALA A 212 -6.40 -3.72 27.99
C ALA A 212 -5.56 -4.41 29.09
N ALA A 213 -6.19 -5.27 29.90
CA ALA A 213 -5.55 -5.94 31.03
C ALA A 213 -4.37 -6.81 30.57
N GLU A 214 -3.30 -6.81 31.37
CA GLU A 214 -2.13 -7.64 31.11
C GLU A 214 -2.51 -9.13 31.07
N GLY A 215 -1.88 -9.88 30.16
CA GLY A 215 -2.25 -11.27 29.87
C GLY A 215 -3.57 -11.48 29.09
N ARG A 216 -4.37 -10.42 28.88
CA ARG A 216 -5.65 -10.50 28.14
C ARG A 216 -5.68 -9.69 26.84
N ARG A 217 -4.59 -9.00 26.51
CA ARG A 217 -4.50 -8.19 25.28
C ARG A 217 -4.57 -9.08 24.06
N VAL A 218 -5.29 -8.62 23.05
CA VAL A 218 -5.42 -9.31 21.76
C VAL A 218 -4.44 -8.69 20.77
N PRO A 219 -3.52 -9.48 20.18
CA PRO A 219 -2.62 -8.99 19.14
C PRO A 219 -3.40 -8.58 17.89
N LEU A 220 -3.05 -7.44 17.29
CA LEU A 220 -3.66 -6.99 16.04
C LEU A 220 -3.42 -7.99 14.89
N SER A 221 -2.32 -8.75 14.91
CA SER A 221 -2.05 -9.81 13.93
C SER A 221 -3.16 -10.86 13.84
N ASN A 222 -3.93 -11.08 14.91
CA ASN A 222 -5.06 -12.01 14.88
C ASN A 222 -6.15 -11.55 13.89
N LEU A 223 -6.34 -10.23 13.74
CA LEU A 223 -7.26 -9.68 12.74
C LEU A 223 -6.81 -10.06 11.33
N TYR A 224 -5.51 -9.92 11.03
CA TYR A 224 -4.97 -10.20 9.69
C TYR A 224 -4.99 -11.68 9.31
N LEU A 225 -5.03 -12.57 10.30
CA LEU A 225 -5.24 -14.01 10.07
C LEU A 225 -6.72 -14.38 9.87
N THR A 226 -7.62 -13.47 10.21
CA THR A 226 -9.08 -13.69 10.16
C THR A 226 -9.72 -13.10 8.91
N LEU A 227 -9.21 -11.96 8.43
CA LEU A 227 -9.60 -11.34 7.15
C LEU A 227 -9.10 -12.20 5.98
#